data_AF-A0A561SZJ2-F1
#
_entry.id   AF-A0A561SZJ2-F1
#
_cell.length_a   1.000
_cell.length_b   1.000
_cell.length_c   1.000
_cell.angle_alpha   90.00
_cell.angle_beta   90.00
_cell.angle_gamma   90.00
#
_symmetry.space_group_name_H-M   'P 1'
#
loop_
_entity.id
_entity.type
_entity.pdbx_description
1 polymer ?
#
loop_
_entity_poly.entity_id
_entity_poly.type
_entity_poly.pdbx_seq_one_letter_code
_entity_poly.pdbx_strand_id
1 'polypeptide(L)'
;MIAGAGYAGLRVALRLTAELHNDLETELRPRSKMGKRHTPVCGLTSVGFSVTRGGLATCFLWIGALKFKDYEVENAEPLVTASPLTSLLRQKLGAQKLARLIGVMQITLGSLIAAKPFAPRASAVGSFGAAGMMVGTLSFLATTPEAWQEGQGKPQLSLLGEALLKDGVLLGASLLTAADSLRAARAGDRPSGGRPATG
;
A
#
# COMPACT_ATOMS: atom_id res chain seq x y z
N MET A 1 11.06 -76.76 34.48
CA MET A 1 10.57 -75.59 35.26
C MET A 1 11.26 -74.35 34.69
N ILE A 2 10.85 -73.84 33.52
CA ILE A 2 9.72 -72.95 33.19
C ILE A 2 9.81 -71.57 33.90
N ALA A 3 10.77 -70.72 33.51
CA ALA A 3 10.78 -69.29 33.87
C ALA A 3 11.65 -68.41 32.93
N GLY A 4 11.81 -68.76 31.64
CA GLY A 4 12.79 -68.09 30.76
C GLY A 4 12.24 -67.31 29.56
N ALA A 5 11.08 -67.68 29.02
CA ALA A 5 10.65 -67.19 27.69
C ALA A 5 9.63 -66.03 27.72
N GLY A 6 9.00 -65.73 28.86
CA GLY A 6 7.99 -64.65 28.97
C GLY A 6 8.56 -63.24 29.15
N TYR A 7 9.79 -63.12 29.66
CA TYR A 7 10.38 -61.81 30.01
C TYR A 7 10.97 -61.06 28.81
N ALA A 8 11.35 -61.76 27.74
CA ALA A 8 11.89 -61.12 26.53
C ALA A 8 10.78 -60.36 25.78
N GLY A 9 9.60 -60.96 25.61
CA GLY A 9 8.45 -60.31 24.97
C GLY A 9 7.94 -59.11 25.77
N LEU A 10 7.88 -59.22 27.11
CA LEU A 10 7.45 -58.11 27.96
C LEU A 10 8.44 -56.94 27.94
N ARG A 11 9.76 -57.21 27.85
CA ARG A 11 10.78 -56.16 27.70
C ARG A 11 10.74 -55.48 26.33
N VAL A 12 10.42 -56.21 25.27
CA VAL A 12 10.23 -55.63 23.93
C VAL A 12 8.95 -54.81 23.87
N ALA A 13 7.85 -55.29 24.46
CA ALA A 13 6.60 -54.55 24.54
C ALA A 13 6.73 -53.27 25.38
N LEU A 14 7.43 -53.33 26.53
CA LEU A 14 7.72 -52.16 27.36
C LEU A 14 8.68 -51.17 26.69
N ARG A 15 9.66 -51.66 25.90
CA ARG A 15 10.53 -50.78 25.09
C ARG A 15 9.76 -50.11 23.97
N LEU A 16 8.90 -50.84 23.25
CA LEU A 16 8.06 -50.27 22.20
C LEU A 16 7.07 -49.24 22.73
N THR A 17 6.46 -49.49 23.90
CA THR A 17 5.56 -48.51 24.53
C THR A 17 6.31 -47.30 25.07
N ALA A 18 7.53 -47.47 25.58
CA ALA A 18 8.40 -46.36 25.97
C ALA A 18 8.90 -45.54 24.75
N GLU A 19 9.23 -46.19 23.64
CA GLU A 19 9.62 -45.54 22.38
C GLU A 19 8.44 -44.78 21.75
N LEU A 20 7.25 -45.38 21.66
CA LEU A 20 6.06 -44.68 21.17
C LEU A 20 5.68 -43.48 22.06
N HIS A 21 5.82 -43.62 23.38
CA HIS A 21 5.53 -42.53 24.31
C HIS A 21 6.56 -41.39 24.19
N ASN A 22 7.85 -41.72 24.02
CA ASN A 22 8.90 -40.73 23.83
C ASN A 22 8.77 -40.03 22.47
N ASP A 23 8.38 -40.73 21.41
CA ASP A 23 8.12 -40.15 20.10
C ASP A 23 6.91 -39.20 20.11
N LEU A 24 5.86 -39.53 20.87
CA LEU A 24 4.69 -38.66 21.05
C LEU A 24 5.04 -37.37 21.82
N GLU A 25 5.86 -37.49 22.88
CA GLU A 25 6.40 -36.35 23.64
C GLU A 25 7.36 -35.48 22.80
N THR A 26 8.04 -36.08 21.81
CA THR A 26 8.95 -35.37 20.91
C THR A 26 8.19 -34.58 19.84
N GLU A 27 7.05 -35.09 19.36
CA GLU A 27 6.13 -34.39 18.45
C GLU A 27 5.29 -33.31 19.17
N LEU A 28 4.93 -33.50 20.44
CA LEU A 28 4.21 -32.49 21.24
C LEU A 28 5.12 -31.43 21.87
N ARG A 29 6.46 -31.52 21.73
CA ARG A 29 7.34 -30.43 22.15
C ARG A 29 7.05 -29.20 21.27
N PRO A 30 6.60 -28.07 21.83
CA PRO A 30 6.56 -26.83 21.07
C PRO A 30 7.98 -26.56 20.57
N ARG A 31 8.14 -26.48 19.24
CA ARG A 31 9.40 -26.22 18.52
C ARG A 31 9.89 -24.80 18.84
N SER A 32 10.30 -24.59 20.10
CA SER A 32 10.86 -23.37 20.63
C SER A 32 12.34 -23.28 20.27
N LYS A 33 12.62 -23.13 18.97
CA LYS A 33 13.81 -22.44 18.44
C LYS A 33 13.45 -21.88 17.06
N MET A 34 12.56 -20.88 17.03
CA MET A 34 12.56 -19.93 15.91
C MET A 34 13.84 -19.09 16.04
N GLY A 35 14.95 -19.63 15.54
CA GLY A 35 16.01 -18.78 15.02
C GLY A 35 15.35 -17.80 14.05
N LYS A 36 15.73 -16.52 14.10
CA LYS A 36 15.26 -15.48 13.19
C LYS A 36 15.48 -15.95 11.74
N ARG A 37 14.51 -16.69 11.19
CA ARG A 37 14.44 -16.94 9.76
C ARG A 37 14.12 -15.57 9.19
N HIS A 38 15.14 -14.90 8.66
CA HIS A 38 14.94 -13.88 7.65
C HIS A 38 14.27 -14.58 6.47
N THR A 39 12.94 -14.75 6.55
CA THR A 39 12.18 -15.27 5.43
C THR A 39 12.32 -14.23 4.33
N PRO A 40 12.78 -14.60 3.12
CA PRO A 40 12.99 -13.65 2.02
C PRO A 40 11.71 -12.86 1.70
N VAL A 41 10.55 -13.43 2.04
CA VAL A 41 9.22 -12.80 1.99
C VAL A 41 9.15 -11.50 2.81
N CYS A 42 9.74 -11.46 4.01
CA CYS A 42 9.73 -10.27 4.87
C CYS A 42 10.56 -9.12 4.26
N GLY A 43 11.70 -9.45 3.64
CA GLY A 43 12.53 -8.49 2.91
C GLY A 43 11.81 -7.93 1.68
N LEU A 44 11.20 -8.80 0.86
CA LEU A 44 10.49 -8.38 -0.35
C LEU A 44 9.28 -7.48 -0.03
N THR A 45 8.53 -7.78 1.03
CA THR A 45 7.43 -6.91 1.48
C THR A 45 7.94 -5.52 1.89
N SER A 46 9.05 -5.44 2.62
CA SER A 46 9.65 -4.16 3.04
C SER A 46 10.12 -3.32 1.85
N VAL A 47 10.78 -3.96 0.87
CA VAL A 47 11.17 -3.32 -0.39
C VAL A 47 9.92 -2.87 -1.15
N GLY A 48 8.90 -3.71 -1.26
CA GLY A 48 7.64 -3.39 -1.95
C GLY A 48 6.93 -2.17 -1.37
N PHE A 49 6.87 -2.03 -0.05
CA PHE A 49 6.32 -0.82 0.60
C PHE A 49 7.17 0.43 0.34
N SER A 50 8.50 0.28 0.33
CA SER A 50 9.43 1.38 0.08
C SER A 50 9.34 1.87 -1.37
N VAL A 51 9.32 0.93 -2.33
CA VAL A 51 9.18 1.23 -3.76
C VAL A 51 7.80 1.82 -4.06
N THR A 52 6.72 1.23 -3.53
CA THR A 52 5.36 1.77 -3.70
C THR A 52 5.25 3.19 -3.18
N ARG A 53 5.82 3.49 -2.00
CA ARG A 53 5.81 4.85 -1.43
C ARG A 53 6.66 5.81 -2.25
N GLY A 54 7.89 5.40 -2.62
CA GLY A 54 8.79 6.21 -3.42
C GLY A 54 8.20 6.54 -4.78
N GLY A 55 7.61 5.54 -5.45
CA GLY A 55 6.91 5.69 -6.72
C GLY A 55 5.72 6.65 -6.61
N LEU A 56 4.85 6.44 -5.62
CA LEU A 56 3.69 7.31 -5.39
C LEU A 56 4.10 8.77 -5.13
N ALA A 57 5.09 8.99 -4.24
CA ALA A 57 5.60 10.32 -3.95
C ALA A 57 6.22 10.98 -5.19
N THR A 58 7.00 10.21 -5.95
CA THR A 58 7.65 10.69 -7.19
C THR A 58 6.61 11.06 -8.24
N CYS A 59 5.57 10.24 -8.46
CA CYS A 59 4.47 10.56 -9.38
C CYS A 59 3.80 11.87 -9.00
N PHE A 60 3.42 12.06 -7.74
CA PHE A 60 2.74 13.28 -7.29
C PHE A 60 3.65 14.52 -7.38
N LEU A 61 4.92 14.41 -6.97
CA LEU A 61 5.87 15.52 -7.07
C LEU A 61 6.15 15.91 -8.52
N TRP A 62 6.37 14.91 -9.38
CA TRP A 62 6.73 15.14 -10.78
C TRP A 62 5.55 15.68 -11.58
N ILE A 63 4.37 15.03 -11.48
CA ILE A 63 3.15 15.48 -12.16
C ILE A 63 2.74 16.87 -11.63
N GLY A 64 2.87 17.11 -10.33
CA GLY A 64 2.61 18.41 -9.72
C GLY A 64 3.56 19.50 -10.22
N ALA A 65 4.85 19.20 -10.36
CA ALA A 65 5.84 20.13 -10.90
C ALA A 65 5.58 20.47 -12.38
N LEU A 66 5.07 19.51 -13.16
CA LEU A 66 4.72 19.75 -14.56
C LEU A 66 3.59 20.78 -14.73
N LYS A 67 2.71 20.95 -13.73
CA LYS A 67 1.64 21.97 -13.73
C LYS A 67 2.15 23.43 -13.63
N PHE A 68 3.44 23.63 -13.36
CA PHE A 68 4.05 24.97 -13.28
C PHE A 68 4.80 25.37 -14.55
N LYS A 69 5.00 24.46 -15.51
CA LYS A 69 5.61 24.79 -16.79
C LYS A 69 4.59 25.48 -17.69
N ASP A 70 5.00 26.53 -18.40
CA ASP A 70 4.14 27.37 -19.25
C ASP A 70 3.53 26.65 -20.48
N TYR A 71 3.81 25.34 -20.63
CA TYR A 71 3.28 24.45 -21.67
C TYR A 71 1.76 24.17 -21.59
N GLU A 72 1.07 24.63 -20.53
CA GLU A 72 -0.39 24.44 -20.35
C GLU A 72 -1.27 25.59 -20.85
N VAL A 73 -0.71 26.69 -21.36
CA VAL A 73 -1.56 27.75 -21.97
C VAL A 73 -2.03 27.35 -23.38
N GLU A 74 -1.29 26.49 -24.08
CA GLU A 74 -1.56 26.09 -25.47
C GLU A 74 -2.04 24.62 -25.60
N ASN A 75 -1.63 23.72 -24.70
CA ASN A 75 -2.03 22.30 -24.73
C ASN A 75 -3.32 21.99 -23.92
N ALA A 76 -3.92 23.02 -23.32
CA ALA A 76 -5.19 22.94 -22.60
C ALA A 76 -6.39 23.27 -23.50
N GLU A 77 -6.35 23.03 -24.80
CA GLU A 77 -7.57 23.02 -25.63
C GLU A 77 -8.30 21.66 -25.61
N PRO A 78 -7.63 20.51 -25.80
CA PRO A 78 -8.35 19.26 -26.05
C PRO A 78 -9.04 18.64 -24.82
N LEU A 79 -8.53 18.90 -23.61
CA LEU A 79 -9.12 18.41 -22.35
C LEU A 79 -10.09 19.40 -21.70
N VAL A 80 -10.28 20.58 -22.31
CA VAL A 80 -11.01 21.72 -21.76
C VAL A 80 -12.48 21.78 -22.19
N THR A 81 -12.89 20.93 -23.12
CA THR A 81 -14.28 20.77 -23.56
C THR A 81 -14.98 19.54 -22.97
N ALA A 82 -14.26 18.62 -22.33
CA ALA A 82 -14.79 17.29 -22.01
C ALA A 82 -15.66 17.20 -20.74
N SER A 83 -15.60 18.15 -19.79
CA SER A 83 -16.29 17.94 -18.50
C SER A 83 -16.99 19.22 -17.95
N PRO A 84 -18.30 19.18 -17.66
CA PRO A 84 -19.07 20.35 -17.16
C PRO A 84 -18.54 20.95 -15.84
N LEU A 85 -17.99 20.12 -14.96
CA LEU A 85 -17.48 20.54 -13.64
C LEU A 85 -16.18 21.35 -13.71
N THR A 86 -15.27 21.01 -14.64
CA THR A 86 -14.02 21.77 -14.82
C THR A 86 -14.26 23.10 -15.54
N SER A 87 -15.30 23.17 -16.37
CA SER A 87 -15.76 24.42 -17.01
C SER A 87 -16.28 25.45 -16.00
N LEU A 88 -17.08 25.01 -15.02
CA LEU A 88 -17.64 25.89 -13.99
C LEU A 88 -16.56 26.46 -13.04
N LEU A 89 -15.61 25.61 -12.62
CA LEU A 89 -14.48 26.06 -11.80
C LEU A 89 -13.52 26.97 -12.58
N ARG A 90 -13.31 26.70 -13.88
CA ARG A 90 -12.53 27.58 -14.75
C ARG A 90 -13.15 28.96 -14.90
N GLN A 91 -14.46 29.07 -15.08
CA GLN A 91 -15.12 30.37 -15.19
C GLN A 91 -14.94 31.24 -13.94
N LYS A 92 -14.88 30.62 -12.75
CA LYS A 92 -14.66 31.36 -11.49
C LYS A 92 -13.19 31.68 -11.19
N LEU A 93 -12.25 30.76 -11.46
CA LEU A 93 -10.86 30.85 -10.99
C LEU A 93 -9.83 31.05 -12.10
N GLY A 94 -10.16 30.75 -13.36
CA GLY A 94 -9.23 30.71 -14.49
C GLY A 94 -8.45 29.39 -14.58
N ALA A 95 -8.23 28.90 -15.80
CA ALA A 95 -7.57 27.62 -16.07
C ALA A 95 -6.17 27.52 -15.45
N GLN A 96 -5.37 28.57 -15.63
CA GLN A 96 -3.98 28.60 -15.20
C GLN A 96 -3.83 28.65 -13.66
N LYS A 97 -4.73 29.35 -12.97
CA LYS A 97 -4.75 29.36 -11.49
C LYS A 97 -5.20 28.02 -10.93
N LEU A 98 -6.21 27.39 -11.54
CA LEU A 98 -6.69 26.07 -11.14
C LEU A 98 -5.61 25.00 -11.34
N ALA A 99 -4.94 24.99 -12.49
CA ALA A 99 -3.83 24.09 -12.79
C ALA A 99 -2.68 24.24 -11.77
N ARG A 100 -2.27 25.48 -11.47
CA ARG A 100 -1.25 25.76 -10.46
C ARG A 100 -1.68 25.31 -9.07
N LEU A 101 -2.93 25.55 -8.66
CA LEU A 101 -3.44 25.11 -7.36
C LEU A 101 -3.40 23.57 -7.23
N ILE A 102 -3.86 22.87 -8.27
CA ILE A 102 -3.77 21.41 -8.34
C ILE A 102 -2.31 20.97 -8.26
N GLY A 103 -1.40 21.64 -8.97
CA GLY A 103 0.05 21.39 -8.91
C GLY A 103 0.63 21.54 -7.50
N VAL A 104 0.33 22.65 -6.81
CA VAL A 104 0.75 22.88 -5.41
C VAL A 104 0.24 21.76 -4.51
N MET A 105 -1.03 21.38 -4.65
CA MET A 105 -1.63 20.30 -3.86
C MET A 105 -0.91 18.97 -4.09
N GLN A 106 -0.61 18.60 -5.35
CA GLN A 106 0.12 17.36 -5.65
C GLN A 106 1.52 17.37 -5.05
N ILE A 107 2.27 18.47 -5.19
CA ILE A 107 3.61 18.60 -4.63
C ILE A 107 3.57 18.49 -3.10
N THR A 108 2.59 19.16 -2.47
CA THR A 108 2.41 19.13 -1.02
C THR A 108 2.12 17.71 -0.54
N LEU A 109 1.16 17.02 -1.17
CA LEU A 109 0.80 15.65 -0.81
C LEU A 109 1.95 14.67 -1.06
N GLY A 110 2.64 14.77 -2.20
CA GLY A 110 3.82 13.96 -2.51
C GLY A 110 4.95 14.15 -1.49
N SER A 111 5.18 15.39 -1.05
CA SER A 111 6.16 15.72 0.00
C SER A 111 5.75 15.12 1.35
N LEU A 112 4.48 15.24 1.74
CA LEU A 112 3.97 14.63 2.97
C LEU A 112 4.12 13.10 2.94
N ILE A 113 3.80 12.46 1.82
CA ILE A 113 3.95 10.99 1.65
C ILE A 113 5.40 10.57 1.87
N ALA A 114 6.36 11.30 1.27
CA ALA A 114 7.80 11.04 1.42
C ALA A 114 8.30 11.27 2.86
N ALA A 115 7.66 12.14 3.64
CA ALA A 115 8.08 12.49 5.00
C ALA A 115 7.84 11.39 6.05
N LYS A 116 7.38 10.18 5.69
CA LYS A 116 7.15 9.07 6.63
C LYS A 116 8.28 8.83 7.63
N PRO A 117 9.58 8.79 7.24
CA PRO A 117 10.65 8.46 8.18
C PRO A 117 10.74 9.42 9.37
N PHE A 118 10.32 10.68 9.19
CA PHE A 118 10.40 11.73 10.20
C PHE A 118 9.04 11.99 10.87
N ALA A 119 7.96 11.97 10.09
CA ALA A 119 6.62 12.28 10.55
C ALA A 119 5.59 11.29 9.97
N PRO A 120 5.46 10.08 10.55
CA PRO A 120 4.53 9.06 10.06
C PRO A 120 3.07 9.53 10.01
N ARG A 121 2.64 10.37 10.97
CA ARG A 121 1.28 10.96 10.98
C ARG A 121 1.05 11.90 9.79
N ALA A 122 2.02 12.77 9.49
CA ALA A 122 1.94 13.69 8.35
C ALA A 122 1.88 12.91 7.02
N SER A 123 2.68 11.83 6.92
CA SER A 123 2.62 10.93 5.76
C SER A 123 1.26 10.26 5.59
N ALA A 124 0.61 9.84 6.68
CA ALA A 124 -0.75 9.30 6.60
C ALA A 124 -1.75 10.34 6.05
N VAL A 125 -1.67 11.60 6.51
CA VAL A 125 -2.51 12.69 6.00
C VAL A 125 -2.24 12.94 4.51
N GLY A 126 -0.97 12.97 4.10
CA GLY A 126 -0.60 13.09 2.69
C GLY A 126 -1.14 11.95 1.83
N SER A 127 -1.04 10.72 2.30
CA SER A 127 -1.57 9.54 1.62
C SER A 127 -3.10 9.57 1.51
N PHE A 128 -3.83 10.01 2.53
CA PHE A 128 -5.29 10.18 2.44
C PHE A 128 -5.69 11.31 1.49
N GLY A 129 -4.97 12.43 1.49
CA GLY A 129 -5.20 13.50 0.54
C GLY A 129 -4.96 13.03 -0.91
N ALA A 130 -3.90 12.25 -1.13
CA ALA A 130 -3.63 11.63 -2.43
C ALA A 130 -4.74 10.67 -2.86
N ALA A 131 -5.26 9.84 -1.93
CA ALA A 131 -6.40 8.96 -2.21
C ALA A 131 -7.64 9.76 -2.65
N GLY A 132 -8.00 10.82 -1.92
CA GLY A 132 -9.12 11.68 -2.28
C GLY A 132 -8.95 12.33 -3.65
N MET A 133 -7.73 12.74 -3.97
CA MET A 133 -7.40 13.32 -5.27
C MET A 133 -7.53 12.30 -6.41
N MET A 134 -7.09 11.06 -6.22
CA MET A 134 -7.26 9.97 -7.19
C MET A 134 -8.73 9.56 -7.36
N VAL A 135 -9.52 9.55 -6.29
CA VAL A 135 -10.98 9.33 -6.39
C VAL A 135 -11.64 10.43 -7.23
N GLY A 136 -11.25 11.70 -7.03
CA GLY A 136 -11.70 12.80 -7.87
C GLY A 136 -11.36 12.59 -9.34
N THR A 137 -10.12 12.18 -9.64
CA THR A 137 -9.68 11.88 -11.01
C THR A 137 -10.43 10.69 -11.61
N LEU A 138 -10.57 9.58 -10.88
CA LEU A 138 -11.32 8.41 -11.33
C LEU A 138 -12.81 8.71 -11.55
N SER A 139 -13.37 9.69 -10.84
CA SER A 139 -14.75 10.13 -11.07
C SER A 139 -14.94 10.67 -12.49
N PHE A 140 -13.89 11.19 -13.15
CA PHE A 140 -13.95 11.58 -14.56
C PHE A 140 -14.18 10.38 -15.48
N LEU A 141 -13.70 9.19 -15.15
CA LEU A 141 -13.94 7.99 -15.95
C LEU A 141 -15.44 7.69 -16.07
N ALA A 142 -16.20 7.94 -14.99
CA ALA A 142 -17.64 7.74 -14.96
C ALA A 142 -18.44 8.94 -15.49
N THR A 143 -17.93 10.17 -15.34
CA THR A 143 -18.67 11.41 -15.63
C THR A 143 -18.32 12.05 -16.97
N THR A 144 -17.26 11.60 -17.63
CA THR A 144 -16.73 12.20 -18.87
C THR A 144 -16.96 11.24 -20.04
N PRO A 145 -17.89 11.54 -20.96
CA PRO A 145 -18.19 10.69 -22.12
C PRO A 145 -16.96 10.41 -22.99
N GLU A 146 -16.02 11.35 -23.08
CA GLU A 146 -14.78 11.28 -23.88
C GLU A 146 -13.79 10.24 -23.34
N ALA A 147 -13.98 9.74 -22.12
CA ALA A 147 -13.24 8.59 -21.60
C ALA A 147 -13.62 7.28 -22.33
N TRP A 148 -14.78 7.27 -23.01
CA TRP A 148 -15.34 6.15 -23.74
C TRP A 148 -15.37 6.50 -25.24
N GLN A 149 -14.76 5.66 -26.07
CA GLN A 149 -14.92 5.73 -27.52
C GLN A 149 -15.96 4.71 -27.98
N GLU A 150 -16.96 5.18 -28.72
CA GLU A 150 -17.93 4.34 -29.41
C GLU A 150 -17.35 3.87 -30.75
N GLY A 151 -16.53 2.81 -30.70
CA GLY A 151 -16.04 2.12 -31.88
C GLY A 151 -16.78 0.81 -32.12
N GLN A 152 -17.48 0.67 -33.27
CA GLN A 152 -18.06 -0.59 -33.77
C GLN A 152 -18.93 -1.39 -32.78
N GLY A 153 -19.71 -0.71 -31.92
CA GLY A 153 -20.67 -1.38 -31.02
C GLY A 153 -20.05 -2.10 -29.82
N LYS A 154 -18.76 -1.88 -29.51
CA LYS A 154 -18.11 -2.30 -28.26
C LYS A 154 -17.53 -1.09 -27.54
N PRO A 155 -17.79 -0.91 -26.23
CA PRO A 155 -17.18 0.19 -25.48
C PRO A 155 -15.65 0.01 -25.45
N GLN A 156 -14.93 0.93 -26.09
CA GLN A 156 -13.46 1.00 -26.06
C GLN A 156 -13.02 2.17 -25.18
N LEU A 157 -11.97 1.99 -24.40
CA LEU A 157 -11.38 3.07 -23.61
C LEU A 157 -10.63 4.01 -24.54
N SER A 158 -10.82 5.32 -24.36
CA SER A 158 -10.01 6.32 -25.03
C SER A 158 -8.62 6.41 -24.39
N LEU A 159 -7.68 7.11 -25.04
CA LEU A 159 -6.37 7.41 -24.45
C LEU A 159 -6.50 8.07 -23.05
N LEU A 160 -7.55 8.89 -22.87
CA LEU A 160 -7.91 9.48 -21.58
C LEU A 160 -8.42 8.41 -20.60
N GLY A 161 -9.35 7.56 -21.04
CA GLY A 161 -9.89 6.48 -20.22
C GLY A 161 -8.82 5.50 -19.72
N GLU A 162 -7.87 5.13 -20.57
CA GLU A 162 -6.74 4.27 -20.20
C GLU A 162 -5.82 4.94 -19.16
N ALA A 163 -5.57 6.24 -19.31
CA ALA A 163 -4.78 7.00 -18.34
C ALA A 163 -5.48 7.05 -16.97
N LEU A 164 -6.79 7.33 -16.95
CA LEU A 164 -7.60 7.34 -15.73
C LEU A 164 -7.68 5.97 -15.06
N LEU A 165 -7.76 4.89 -15.83
CA LEU A 165 -7.80 3.54 -15.28
C LEU A 165 -6.50 3.20 -14.53
N LYS A 166 -5.35 3.67 -15.03
CA LYS A 166 -4.04 3.48 -14.37
C LYS A 166 -3.96 4.23 -13.03
N ASP A 167 -4.66 5.34 -12.88
CA ASP A 167 -4.74 6.07 -11.60
C ASP A 167 -5.40 5.24 -10.48
N GLY A 168 -6.18 4.20 -10.82
CA GLY A 168 -6.66 3.21 -9.86
C GLY A 168 -5.54 2.49 -9.10
N VAL A 169 -4.39 2.28 -9.74
CA VAL A 169 -3.20 1.71 -9.10
C VAL A 169 -2.61 2.70 -8.08
N LEU A 170 -2.58 3.99 -8.43
CA LEU A 170 -2.12 5.06 -7.53
C LEU A 170 -3.08 5.23 -6.33
N LEU A 171 -4.39 5.08 -6.54
CA LEU A 171 -5.36 5.01 -5.45
C LEU A 171 -5.04 3.85 -4.51
N GLY A 172 -4.82 2.63 -5.03
CA GLY A 172 -4.41 1.48 -4.20
C GLY A 172 -3.11 1.73 -3.44
N ALA A 173 -2.10 2.28 -4.11
CA ALA A 173 -0.82 2.64 -3.49
C ALA A 173 -0.98 3.70 -2.37
N SER A 174 -1.86 4.69 -2.56
CA SER A 174 -2.14 5.72 -1.55
C SER A 174 -2.77 5.13 -0.29
N LEU A 175 -3.70 4.18 -0.43
CA LEU A 175 -4.32 3.49 0.71
C LEU A 175 -3.32 2.58 1.44
N LEU A 176 -2.49 1.84 0.70
CA LEU A 176 -1.43 1.00 1.28
C LEU A 176 -0.40 1.83 2.05
N THR A 177 0.03 2.95 1.47
CA THR A 177 0.98 3.86 2.13
C THR A 177 0.36 4.55 3.35
N ALA A 178 -0.93 4.91 3.32
CA ALA A 178 -1.65 5.44 4.48
C ALA A 178 -1.67 4.42 5.64
N ALA A 179 -2.05 3.18 5.35
CA ALA A 179 -2.11 2.11 6.37
C ALA A 179 -0.72 1.86 6.99
N ASP A 180 0.32 1.81 6.16
CA ASP A 180 1.70 1.62 6.59
C ASP A 180 2.26 2.83 7.37
N SER A 181 1.83 4.06 7.06
CA SER A 181 2.19 5.26 7.81
C SER A 181 1.48 5.34 9.17
N LEU A 182 0.20 4.95 9.24
CA LEU A 182 -0.57 4.87 10.49
C LEU A 182 -0.02 3.80 11.45
N ARG A 183 0.39 2.63 10.92
CA ARG A 183 1.03 1.58 11.72
C ARG A 183 2.33 2.08 12.34
N ALA A 184 3.15 2.80 11.58
CA ALA A 184 4.39 3.40 12.09
C ALA A 184 4.12 4.47 13.14
N ALA A 185 3.10 5.32 12.96
CA ALA A 185 2.71 6.32 13.96
C ALA A 185 2.34 5.67 15.31
N ARG A 186 1.51 4.62 15.27
CA ARG A 186 1.08 3.89 16.48
C ARG A 186 2.23 3.17 17.18
N ALA A 187 3.26 2.74 16.45
CA ALA A 187 4.44 2.11 17.03
C ALA A 187 5.31 3.12 17.80
N GLY A 188 5.40 4.37 17.32
CA GLY A 188 6.08 5.46 18.01
C GLY A 188 5.34 5.98 19.25
N ASP A 189 4.01 5.84 19.28
CA ASP A 189 3.17 6.27 20.41
C ASP A 189 3.14 5.30 21.59
N ARG A 190 3.67 4.08 21.44
CA ARG A 190 3.70 3.12 22.55
C ARG A 190 4.67 3.64 23.63
N PRO A 191 4.20 3.98 24.84
CA PRO A 191 5.11 4.31 25.92
C PRO A 191 5.98 3.08 26.18
N SER A 192 7.29 3.29 26.29
CA SER A 192 8.26 2.28 26.73
C SER A 192 7.94 1.87 28.17
N GLY A 193 6.94 1.00 28.33
CA GLY A 193 6.43 0.53 29.60
C GLY A 193 7.38 -0.47 30.25
N GLY A 194 8.06 0.00 31.29
CA GLY A 194 8.41 -0.76 32.50
C GLY A 194 9.35 -1.96 32.33
N ARG A 195 10.65 -1.75 32.56
CA ARG A 195 11.47 -2.81 33.16
C ARG A 195 10.87 -3.11 34.55
N PRO A 196 10.51 -4.36 34.89
CA PRO A 196 10.20 -4.68 36.27
C PRO A 196 11.47 -4.44 37.10
N ALA A 197 11.36 -3.60 38.13
CA ALA A 197 12.38 -3.48 39.14
C ALA A 197 12.43 -4.82 39.88
N THR A 198 13.48 -5.60 39.62
CA THR A 198 13.86 -6.73 40.46
C THR A 198 14.27 -6.17 41.82
N GLY A 199 13.35 -6.25 42.78
CA GLY A 199 13.64 -6.14 44.21
C GLY A 199 13.92 -7.51 44.80
#